data_AF-A0A2L0EV60-F1
#
_entry.id   AF-A0A2L0EV60-F1
#
_cell.length_a   1.000
_cell.length_b   1.000
_cell.length_c   1.000
_cell.angle_alpha   90.00
_cell.angle_beta   90.00
_cell.angle_gamma   90.00
#
_symmetry.space_group_name_H-M   'P 1'
#
loop_
_entity.id
_entity.type
_entity.pdbx_description
1 polymer ?
#
loop_
_entity_poly.entity_id
_entity_poly.type
_entity_poly.pdbx_seq_one_letter_code
_entity_poly.pdbx_strand_id
1 'polypeptide(L)'
;MRRTSTSDPRRLEADLLAELSAVYRETEEIFHGWSCQASTECCRFGITGREPYVTSIELAAVRRAIAARGGPRALQGIVRADGGSAAPDPQAKVDGGAGRRRVLPNAAERRCPMLTDAGRCAIYAARPLGCRTFYCDRASAGAPVRHHDVTRLVRKVQEVAARHEPGGDLGRPLTRALADDVAGAAGAPSRSGGARRGR
;
A
#
# COMPACT_ATOMS: atom_id res chain seq x y z
N MET A 1 18.28 -16.56 -38.98
CA MET A 1 17.81 -15.23 -38.53
C MET A 1 17.13 -15.37 -37.18
N ARG A 2 17.80 -14.98 -36.08
CA ARG A 2 17.20 -14.97 -34.74
C ARG A 2 16.25 -13.79 -34.63
N ARG A 3 14.96 -14.07 -34.43
CA ARG A 3 13.96 -13.06 -34.04
C ARG A 3 14.44 -12.46 -32.71
N THR A 4 14.87 -11.20 -32.72
CA THR A 4 15.17 -10.43 -31.51
C THR A 4 13.90 -10.39 -30.67
N SER A 5 13.92 -11.12 -29.56
CA SER A 5 12.80 -11.24 -28.63
C SER A 5 12.38 -9.85 -28.16
N THR A 6 11.13 -9.51 -28.40
CA THR A 6 10.35 -8.57 -27.60
C THR A 6 10.68 -8.81 -26.12
N SER A 7 11.05 -7.77 -25.40
CA SER A 7 11.44 -7.83 -23.98
C SER A 7 10.39 -8.57 -23.14
N ASP A 8 10.84 -9.53 -22.31
CA ASP A 8 9.99 -10.25 -21.36
C ASP A 8 9.28 -9.22 -20.44
N PRO A 9 7.94 -9.15 -20.43
CA PRO A 9 7.19 -8.21 -19.61
C PRO A 9 7.57 -8.26 -18.13
N ARG A 10 7.90 -9.45 -17.59
CA ARG A 10 8.33 -9.60 -16.19
C ARG A 10 9.70 -9.00 -15.95
N ARG A 11 10.61 -9.11 -16.92
CA ARG A 11 11.93 -8.50 -16.86
C ARG A 11 11.83 -6.98 -16.94
N LEU A 12 10.99 -6.46 -17.84
CA LEU A 12 10.71 -5.03 -17.93
C LEU A 12 10.16 -4.48 -16.61
N GLU A 13 9.16 -5.14 -16.01
CA GLU A 13 8.62 -4.72 -14.70
C GLU A 13 9.71 -4.75 -13.62
N ALA A 14 10.56 -5.79 -13.59
CA ALA A 14 11.67 -5.86 -12.63
C ALA A 14 12.67 -4.70 -12.80
N ASP A 15 13.01 -4.34 -14.04
CA ASP A 15 13.89 -3.21 -14.33
C ASP A 15 13.25 -1.88 -13.89
N LEU A 16 11.95 -1.68 -14.18
CA LEU A 16 11.20 -0.50 -13.74
C LEU A 16 11.05 -0.42 -12.20
N LEU A 17 10.91 -1.55 -11.52
CA LEU A 17 10.89 -1.60 -10.05
C LEU A 17 12.26 -1.23 -9.46
N ALA A 18 13.35 -1.58 -10.14
CA ALA A 18 14.69 -1.14 -9.75
C ALA A 18 14.86 0.37 -9.91
N GLU A 19 14.34 0.95 -11.01
CA GLU A 19 14.30 2.41 -11.20
C GLU A 19 13.46 3.12 -10.13
N LEU A 20 12.26 2.61 -9.82
CA LEU A 20 11.41 3.14 -8.74
C LEU A 20 12.15 3.10 -7.40
N SER A 21 12.87 2.00 -7.12
CA SER A 21 13.66 1.87 -5.89
C SER A 21 14.78 2.90 -5.81
N ALA A 22 15.37 3.30 -6.95
CA ALA A 22 16.32 4.40 -6.98
C ALA A 22 15.68 5.75 -6.62
N VAL A 23 14.48 6.04 -7.12
CA VAL A 23 13.71 7.24 -6.73
C VAL A 23 13.37 7.22 -5.24
N TYR A 24 13.06 6.06 -4.67
CA TYR A 24 12.82 5.92 -3.24
C TYR A 24 14.06 6.16 -2.38
N ARG A 25 15.26 5.77 -2.82
CA ARG A 25 16.50 6.12 -2.12
C ARG A 25 16.76 7.63 -2.15
N GLU A 26 16.57 8.28 -3.29
CA GLU A 26 16.66 9.74 -3.39
C GLU A 26 15.64 10.44 -2.48
N THR A 27 14.44 9.87 -2.34
CA THR A 27 13.44 10.35 -1.38
C THR A 27 13.96 10.25 0.06
N GLU A 28 14.57 9.13 0.44
CA GLU A 28 15.14 8.94 1.78
C GLU A 28 16.29 9.89 2.07
N GLU A 29 17.10 10.24 1.06
CA GLU A 29 18.15 11.25 1.17
C GLU A 29 17.58 12.66 1.38
N ILE A 30 16.58 13.06 0.59
CA ILE A 30 15.90 14.36 0.73
C ILE A 30 15.22 14.48 2.10
N PHE A 31 14.58 13.40 2.56
CA PHE A 31 13.91 13.32 3.86
C PHE A 31 14.84 12.84 4.98
N HIS A 32 16.16 12.95 4.82
CA HIS A 32 17.10 12.58 5.88
C HIS A 32 16.77 13.29 7.21
N GLY A 33 16.81 12.54 8.30
CA GLY A 33 16.43 13.00 9.64
C GLY A 33 14.93 12.94 9.93
N TRP A 34 14.07 12.79 8.91
CA TRP A 34 12.65 12.51 9.13
C TRP A 34 12.45 11.04 9.47
N SER A 35 11.59 10.76 10.45
CA SER A 35 11.28 9.37 10.81
C SER A 35 9.86 9.16 11.33
N CYS A 36 9.34 7.96 11.10
CA CYS A 36 8.01 7.56 11.55
C CYS A 36 8.08 7.07 12.99
N GLN A 37 7.35 7.73 13.89
CA GLN A 37 7.23 7.35 15.30
C GLN A 37 6.16 6.28 15.56
N ALA A 38 5.68 5.61 14.51
CA ALA A 38 4.61 4.59 14.60
C ALA A 38 3.33 5.09 15.32
N SER A 39 3.00 6.39 15.21
CA SER A 39 1.80 6.99 15.81
C SER A 39 0.49 6.46 15.22
N THR A 40 0.55 5.83 14.05
CA THR A 40 -0.58 5.34 13.25
C THR A 40 -1.50 6.40 12.65
N GLU A 41 -1.38 7.68 13.01
CA GLU A 41 -2.29 8.75 12.57
C GLU A 41 -2.37 8.86 11.03
N CYS A 42 -1.24 8.88 10.34
CA CYS A 42 -1.22 8.90 8.86
C CYS A 42 -1.71 7.60 8.19
N CYS A 43 -1.85 6.51 8.95
CA CYS A 43 -2.41 5.25 8.44
C CYS A 43 -3.95 5.20 8.57
N ARG A 44 -4.57 6.20 9.20
CA ARG A 44 -6.01 6.29 9.45
C ARG A 44 -6.69 7.13 8.37
N PHE A 45 -6.83 6.57 7.16
CA PHE A 45 -7.32 7.28 5.97
C PHE A 45 -8.73 7.84 6.13
N GLY A 46 -9.61 7.14 6.85
CA GLY A 46 -10.98 7.59 7.15
C GLY A 46 -11.03 8.83 8.04
N ILE A 47 -9.98 9.07 8.84
CA ILE A 47 -9.87 10.25 9.70
C ILE A 47 -9.14 11.38 9.00
N THR A 48 -8.02 11.07 8.36
CA THR A 48 -7.14 12.10 7.77
C THR A 48 -7.61 12.57 6.40
N GLY A 49 -8.32 11.74 5.65
CA GLY A 49 -8.62 11.98 4.23
C GLY A 49 -7.38 11.98 3.33
N ARG A 50 -6.19 11.65 3.86
CA ARG A 50 -4.89 11.74 3.18
C ARG A 50 -4.37 10.38 2.79
N GLU A 51 -5.21 9.63 2.09
CA GLU A 51 -4.81 8.36 1.49
C GLU A 51 -3.84 8.61 0.32
N PRO A 52 -2.69 7.91 0.27
CA PRO A 52 -1.76 8.08 -0.84
C PRO A 52 -2.39 7.57 -2.14
N TYR A 53 -2.26 8.38 -3.19
CA TYR A 53 -2.48 7.94 -4.55
C TYR A 53 -1.24 7.20 -5.02
N VAL A 54 -1.43 6.02 -5.60
CA VAL A 54 -0.35 5.18 -6.11
C VAL A 54 -0.48 5.01 -7.60
N THR A 55 0.65 5.07 -8.29
CA THR A 55 0.76 4.67 -9.70
C THR A 55 0.79 3.15 -9.82
N SER A 56 0.65 2.65 -11.04
CA SER A 56 0.75 1.23 -11.40
C SER A 56 2.05 0.59 -10.92
N ILE A 57 3.21 1.25 -11.10
CA ILE A 57 4.51 0.71 -10.68
C ILE A 57 4.67 0.71 -9.15
N GLU A 58 4.15 1.74 -8.45
CA GLU A 58 4.16 1.76 -6.98
C GLU A 58 3.26 0.65 -6.41
N LEU A 59 2.11 0.43 -7.05
CA LEU A 59 1.20 -0.64 -6.70
C LEU A 59 1.83 -2.02 -6.93
N ALA A 60 2.58 -2.20 -8.02
CA ALA A 60 3.35 -3.43 -8.27
C ALA A 60 4.38 -3.67 -7.15
N ALA A 61 5.12 -2.62 -6.72
CA ALA A 61 6.07 -2.72 -5.61
C ALA A 61 5.38 -3.10 -4.29
N VAL A 62 4.24 -2.48 -3.98
CA VAL A 62 3.42 -2.80 -2.79
C VAL A 62 2.96 -4.26 -2.83
N ARG A 63 2.44 -4.72 -3.97
CA ARG A 63 1.97 -6.11 -4.16
C ARG A 63 3.08 -7.12 -3.98
N ARG A 64 4.26 -6.86 -4.56
CA ARG A 64 5.45 -7.70 -4.38
C ARG A 64 5.84 -7.81 -2.90
N ALA A 65 5.82 -6.70 -2.18
CA ALA A 65 6.12 -6.69 -0.75
C ALA A 65 5.06 -7.42 0.10
N ILE A 66 3.78 -7.29 -0.24
CA ILE A 66 2.69 -8.06 0.38
C ILE A 66 2.88 -9.56 0.10
N ALA A 67 3.16 -9.95 -1.15
CA ALA A 67 3.41 -11.33 -1.53
C ALA A 67 4.60 -11.93 -0.76
N ALA A 68 5.70 -11.18 -0.63
CA ALA A 68 6.87 -11.57 0.15
C ALA A 68 6.57 -11.77 1.66
N ARG A 69 5.47 -11.21 2.17
CA ARG A 69 4.98 -11.39 3.55
C ARG A 69 3.98 -12.56 3.69
N GLY A 70 3.75 -13.35 2.65
CA GLY A 70 2.75 -14.42 2.64
C GLY A 70 1.38 -14.00 2.09
N GLY A 71 1.31 -12.85 1.41
CA GLY A 71 0.13 -12.36 0.73
C GLY A 71 -0.88 -11.62 1.63
N PRO A 72 -2.00 -11.14 1.06
CA PRO A 72 -2.99 -10.36 1.79
C PRO A 72 -3.60 -11.09 2.99
N ARG A 73 -3.74 -12.43 2.93
CA ARG A 73 -4.27 -13.24 4.03
C ARG A 73 -3.35 -13.27 5.25
N ALA A 74 -2.03 -13.28 5.04
CA ALA A 74 -1.07 -13.17 6.14
C ALA A 74 -1.15 -11.79 6.83
N LEU A 75 -1.61 -10.77 6.09
CA LEU A 75 -1.95 -9.46 6.65
C LEU A 75 -3.38 -9.38 7.21
N GLN A 76 -4.24 -10.38 6.98
CA GLN A 76 -5.59 -10.46 7.54
C GLN A 76 -5.62 -11.06 8.96
N GLY A 77 -4.48 -11.57 9.47
CA GLY A 77 -4.25 -11.76 10.92
C GLY A 77 -3.93 -10.46 11.67
N ILE A 78 -3.86 -9.34 10.93
CA ILE A 78 -3.59 -7.96 11.33
C ILE A 78 -4.81 -7.05 11.01
N VAL A 79 -5.78 -7.58 10.26
CA VAL A 79 -7.06 -6.95 9.92
C VAL A 79 -8.15 -7.97 10.19
N ARG A 80 -8.60 -8.06 11.44
CA ARG A 80 -9.96 -8.57 11.66
C ARG A 80 -10.92 -7.53 11.09
N ALA A 81 -11.77 -7.93 10.15
CA ALA A 81 -12.92 -7.14 9.69
C ALA A 81 -14.00 -7.01 10.80
N ASP A 82 -13.77 -7.71 11.90
CA ASP A 82 -14.64 -7.97 13.02
C ASP A 82 -13.73 -8.01 14.26
N GLY A 83 -13.44 -6.83 14.82
CA GLY A 83 -12.61 -6.64 16.01
C GLY A 83 -12.89 -7.71 17.07
N GLY A 84 -11.98 -8.68 17.18
CA GLY A 84 -12.20 -9.86 17.99
C GLY A 84 -11.87 -9.60 19.45
N SER A 85 -12.90 -9.51 20.27
CA SER A 85 -12.97 -10.28 21.51
C SER A 85 -14.40 -10.79 21.62
N ALA A 86 -14.54 -12.08 21.93
CA ALA A 86 -15.84 -12.71 22.16
C ALA A 86 -16.72 -11.80 23.03
N ALA A 87 -18.00 -11.67 22.64
CA ALA A 87 -18.97 -10.86 23.37
C ALA A 87 -18.89 -11.21 24.88
N PRO A 88 -18.66 -10.23 25.77
CA PRO A 88 -18.80 -10.51 27.19
C PRO A 88 -20.24 -10.90 27.47
N ASP A 89 -20.40 -11.92 28.30
CA ASP A 89 -21.68 -12.38 28.84
C ASP A 89 -22.50 -11.17 29.32
N PRO A 90 -23.76 -10.99 28.86
CA PRO A 90 -24.61 -9.87 29.23
C PRO A 90 -24.91 -9.76 30.74
N GLN A 91 -24.48 -10.71 31.57
CA GLN A 91 -24.69 -10.69 33.03
C GLN A 91 -23.46 -10.35 33.88
N ALA A 92 -22.30 -10.04 33.29
CA ALA A 92 -21.11 -9.68 34.07
C ALA A 92 -21.19 -8.23 34.61
N LYS A 93 -21.54 -8.09 35.90
CA LYS A 93 -21.46 -6.82 36.64
C LYS A 93 -20.01 -6.33 36.73
N VAL A 94 -19.78 -5.05 36.46
CA VAL A 94 -18.50 -4.36 36.71
C VAL A 94 -18.68 -3.27 37.75
N ASP A 95 -18.02 -3.45 38.89
CA ASP A 95 -17.92 -2.43 39.94
C ASP A 95 -16.91 -1.33 39.55
N GLY A 96 -17.20 -0.11 39.99
CA GLY A 96 -16.64 1.14 39.48
C GLY A 96 -15.13 1.36 39.69
N GLY A 97 -14.54 2.15 38.78
CA GLY A 97 -13.18 2.68 38.91
C GLY A 97 -12.83 3.64 37.78
N ALA A 98 -12.32 4.81 38.15
CA ALA A 98 -12.13 6.01 37.32
C ALA A 98 -11.21 5.84 36.09
N GLY A 99 -11.58 6.54 35.01
CA GLY A 99 -10.61 7.20 34.12
C GLY A 99 -9.81 6.34 33.13
N ARG A 100 -10.45 5.47 32.33
CA ARG A 100 -9.85 5.02 31.05
C ARG A 100 -10.53 5.76 29.91
N ARG A 101 -9.74 6.48 29.09
CA ARG A 101 -10.22 7.05 27.82
C ARG A 101 -10.91 5.92 27.06
N ARG A 102 -12.23 6.04 26.85
CA ARG A 102 -13.01 5.10 26.04
C ARG A 102 -12.36 5.06 24.66
N VAL A 103 -11.64 3.99 24.36
CA VAL A 103 -11.35 3.62 22.98
C VAL A 103 -12.69 3.23 22.41
N LEU A 104 -13.29 4.15 21.66
CA LEU A 104 -14.51 3.88 20.91
C LEU A 104 -14.21 2.73 19.94
N PRO A 105 -14.99 1.64 19.96
CA PRO A 105 -14.81 0.54 19.02
C PRO A 105 -15.20 1.03 17.62
N ASN A 106 -14.23 1.48 16.83
CA ASN A 106 -14.47 1.97 15.47
C ASN A 106 -14.51 0.80 14.49
N ALA A 107 -15.57 -0.01 14.58
CA ALA A 107 -15.91 -1.02 13.60
C ALA A 107 -16.45 -0.36 12.31
N ALA A 108 -15.62 0.43 11.62
CA ALA A 108 -15.82 0.94 10.24
C ALA A 108 -14.66 1.84 9.73
N GLU A 109 -13.54 1.97 10.45
CA GLU A 109 -12.53 2.94 10.04
C GLU A 109 -11.73 2.47 8.81
N ARG A 110 -11.73 3.27 7.73
CA ARG A 110 -10.83 3.05 6.59
C ARG A 110 -9.38 3.30 7.03
N ARG A 111 -8.66 2.23 7.34
CA ARG A 111 -7.24 2.25 7.69
C ARG A 111 -6.39 1.66 6.57
N CYS A 112 -5.09 1.94 6.62
CA CYS A 112 -4.10 1.30 5.75
C CYS A 112 -4.16 -0.22 5.92
N PRO A 113 -4.35 -1.00 4.84
CA PRO A 113 -4.40 -2.47 4.92
C PRO A 113 -3.11 -3.12 5.42
N MET A 114 -1.99 -2.38 5.40
CA MET A 114 -0.68 -2.84 5.85
C MET A 114 -0.31 -2.36 7.26
N LEU A 115 -1.24 -1.74 7.99
CA LEU A 115 -1.04 -1.35 9.39
C LEU A 115 -1.24 -2.57 10.30
N THR A 116 -0.20 -2.97 11.01
CA THR A 116 -0.26 -4.05 12.01
C THR A 116 -0.94 -3.61 13.30
N ASP A 117 -1.47 -4.56 14.07
CA ASP A 117 -2.00 -4.30 15.42
C ASP A 117 -0.94 -3.74 16.37
N ALA A 118 0.34 -4.03 16.11
CA ALA A 118 1.48 -3.42 16.80
C ALA A 118 1.76 -1.96 16.38
N GLY A 119 0.90 -1.36 15.53
CA GLY A 119 1.04 0.01 15.04
C GLY A 119 2.16 0.20 14.01
N ARG A 120 2.66 -0.89 13.39
CA ARG A 120 3.78 -0.85 12.43
C ARG A 120 3.31 -1.10 11.01
N CYS A 121 4.05 -0.58 10.03
CA CYS A 121 3.78 -0.91 8.63
C CYS A 121 4.41 -2.27 8.30
N ALA A 122 3.60 -3.22 7.83
CA ALA A 122 4.08 -4.54 7.41
C ALA A 122 5.06 -4.47 6.23
N ILE A 123 4.96 -3.43 5.39
CA ILE A 123 5.79 -3.24 4.19
C ILE A 123 6.59 -1.93 4.24
N TYR A 124 7.09 -1.54 5.42
CA TYR A 124 7.72 -0.22 5.62
C TYR A 124 8.77 0.19 4.57
N ALA A 125 9.58 -0.76 4.10
CA ALA A 125 10.60 -0.53 3.06
C ALA A 125 10.03 -0.34 1.65
N ALA A 126 8.81 -0.81 1.38
CA ALA A 126 8.11 -0.71 0.09
C ALA A 126 6.94 0.28 0.13
N ARG A 127 6.97 1.24 1.08
CA ARG A 127 5.97 2.31 1.16
C ARG A 127 5.95 3.12 -0.14
N PRO A 128 4.76 3.51 -0.65
CA PRO A 128 4.65 4.46 -1.76
C PRO A 128 5.26 5.82 -1.41
N LEU A 129 5.52 6.63 -2.44
CA LEU A 129 6.10 7.97 -2.31
C LEU A 129 5.32 8.83 -1.32
N GLY A 130 3.98 8.84 -1.39
CA GLY A 130 3.14 9.61 -0.48
C GLY A 130 3.29 9.24 1.01
N CYS A 131 3.70 8.01 1.31
CA CYS A 131 3.98 7.56 2.68
C CYS A 131 5.42 7.87 3.13
N ARG A 132 6.30 8.27 2.21
CA ARG A 132 7.71 8.62 2.45
C ARG A 132 7.94 10.10 2.71
N THR A 133 6.93 10.93 2.48
CA THR A 133 7.01 12.40 2.65
C THR A 133 6.54 12.90 4.03
N PHE A 134 6.21 11.99 4.96
CA PHE A 134 5.97 12.27 6.39
C PHE A 134 4.99 13.42 6.70
N TYR A 135 3.75 13.36 6.21
CA TYR A 135 2.73 14.38 6.53
C TYR A 135 2.17 14.32 7.97
N CYS A 136 2.57 13.34 8.78
CA CYS A 136 2.06 13.15 10.14
C CYS A 136 2.71 14.14 11.10
N ASP A 137 1.90 14.88 11.88
CA ASP A 137 2.39 15.84 12.89
C ASP A 137 3.25 15.18 13.98
N ARG A 138 3.10 13.87 14.17
CA ARG A 138 3.88 13.06 15.14
C ARG A 138 5.15 12.47 14.53
N ALA A 139 5.43 12.69 13.25
CA ALA A 139 6.71 12.30 12.67
C ALA A 139 7.83 13.13 13.33
N SER A 140 9.00 12.52 13.52
CA SER A 140 10.17 13.32 13.87
C SER A 140 10.53 14.16 12.67
N ALA A 141 10.55 15.48 12.86
CA ALA A 141 10.96 16.41 11.83
C ALA A 141 12.47 16.33 11.62
N GLY A 142 12.88 16.24 10.35
CA GLY A 142 14.26 16.39 9.93
C GLY A 142 14.52 17.80 9.38
N ALA A 143 15.48 17.91 8.46
CA ALA A 143 15.74 19.17 7.77
C ALA A 143 14.52 19.60 6.93
N PRO A 144 14.29 20.92 6.76
CA PRO A 144 13.21 21.42 5.90
C PRO A 144 13.35 20.90 4.46
N VAL A 145 12.28 20.32 3.93
CA VAL A 145 12.22 19.85 2.53
C VAL A 145 11.54 20.89 1.66
N ARG A 146 12.11 21.20 0.49
CA ARG A 146 11.54 22.20 -0.41
C ARG A 146 10.47 21.56 -1.29
N HIS A 147 9.42 22.32 -1.57
CA HIS A 147 8.30 21.84 -2.40
C HIS A 147 8.72 21.36 -3.80
N HIS A 148 9.74 22.00 -4.39
CA HIS A 148 10.25 21.62 -5.71
C HIS A 148 10.95 20.25 -5.71
N ASP A 149 11.56 19.84 -4.59
CA ASP A 149 12.18 18.52 -4.46
C ASP A 149 11.12 17.42 -4.46
N VAL A 150 10.04 17.62 -3.72
CA VAL A 150 8.88 16.72 -3.73
C VAL A 150 8.25 16.64 -5.12
N THR A 151 8.09 17.78 -5.79
CA THR A 151 7.55 17.83 -7.16
C THR A 151 8.45 17.07 -8.15
N ARG A 152 9.78 17.17 -8.00
CA ARG A 152 10.74 16.41 -8.81
C ARG A 152 10.60 14.90 -8.60
N LEU A 153 10.48 14.45 -7.35
CA LEU A 153 10.27 13.03 -7.04
C LEU A 153 8.97 12.50 -7.65
N VAL A 154 7.88 13.26 -7.56
CA VAL A 154 6.58 12.90 -8.17
C VAL A 154 6.73 12.71 -9.68
N ARG A 155 7.40 13.64 -10.38
CA ARG A 155 7.64 13.54 -11.83
C ARG A 155 8.44 12.29 -12.19
N LYS A 156 9.51 11.98 -11.45
CA LYS A 156 10.30 10.76 -11.65
C LYS A 156 9.45 9.49 -11.51
N VAL A 157 8.59 9.42 -10.49
CA VAL A 157 7.67 8.28 -10.34
C VAL A 157 6.69 8.20 -11.52
N GLN A 158 6.14 9.33 -11.96
CA GLN A 158 5.24 9.39 -13.13
C GLN A 158 5.92 8.94 -14.43
N GLU A 159 7.20 9.26 -14.63
CA GLU A 159 7.98 8.83 -15.79
C GLU A 159 8.24 7.31 -15.82
N VAL A 160 8.46 6.70 -14.65
CA VAL A 160 8.54 5.24 -14.52
C VAL A 160 7.17 4.61 -14.77
N ALA A 161 6.11 5.20 -14.18
CA ALA A 161 4.74 4.73 -14.32
C ALA A 161 4.23 4.78 -15.78
N ALA A 162 4.55 5.84 -16.52
CA ALA A 162 4.17 5.97 -17.93
C ALA A 162 4.81 4.90 -18.83
N ARG A 163 5.98 4.36 -18.45
CA ARG A 163 6.61 3.23 -19.14
C ARG A 163 6.03 1.88 -18.71
N HIS A 164 5.57 1.78 -17.47
CA HIS A 164 4.90 0.59 -16.96
C HIS A 164 3.50 0.41 -17.57
N GLU A 165 2.74 1.51 -17.70
CA GLU A 165 1.39 1.53 -18.27
C GLU A 165 1.29 2.60 -19.39
N PRO A 166 1.78 2.31 -20.62
CA PRO A 166 1.78 3.28 -21.72
C PRO A 166 0.40 3.78 -22.16
N GLY A 167 -0.68 3.07 -21.77
CA GLY A 167 -2.07 3.45 -22.02
C GLY A 167 -2.59 4.58 -21.11
N GLY A 168 -1.78 5.04 -20.15
CA GLY A 168 -2.12 6.14 -19.25
C GLY A 168 -2.31 5.68 -17.81
N ASP A 169 -1.36 6.03 -16.95
CA ASP A 169 -1.47 5.82 -15.52
C ASP A 169 -2.15 7.01 -14.84
N LEU A 170 -3.38 6.80 -14.37
CA LEU A 170 -4.17 7.86 -13.75
C LEU A 170 -3.90 8.03 -12.25
N GLY A 171 -3.12 7.13 -11.63
CA GLY A 171 -3.01 7.05 -10.17
C GLY A 171 -4.35 6.76 -9.48
N ARG A 172 -4.34 5.97 -8.42
CA ARG A 172 -5.58 5.63 -7.68
C ARG A 172 -5.33 5.64 -6.18
N PRO A 173 -6.36 5.90 -5.34
CA PRO A 173 -6.25 5.68 -3.91
C PRO A 173 -5.79 4.25 -3.61
N LEU A 174 -4.80 4.11 -2.74
CA LEU A 174 -4.15 2.83 -2.43
C LEU A 174 -5.13 1.69 -2.11
N THR A 175 -6.15 1.95 -1.29
CA THR A 175 -7.15 0.94 -0.89
C THR A 175 -7.97 0.47 -2.07
N ARG A 176 -8.37 1.38 -2.97
CA ARG A 176 -9.08 1.04 -4.21
C ARG A 176 -8.17 0.26 -5.17
N ALA A 177 -6.95 0.72 -5.35
CA ALA A 177 -5.97 0.08 -6.23
C ALA A 177 -5.63 -1.37 -5.80
N LEU A 178 -5.64 -1.65 -4.50
CA LEU A 178 -5.48 -2.99 -3.96
C LEU A 178 -6.75 -3.85 -4.13
N ALA A 179 -7.94 -3.27 -4.04
CA ALA A 179 -9.21 -3.97 -4.16
C ALA A 179 -9.55 -4.39 -5.60
N ASP A 180 -9.28 -3.53 -6.60
CA ASP A 180 -9.60 -3.77 -8.01
C ASP A 180 -8.98 -5.09 -8.55
N ASP A 181 -7.87 -5.53 -7.97
CA ASP A 181 -7.17 -6.78 -8.34
C ASP A 181 -7.77 -8.04 -7.73
N VAL A 182 -8.32 -7.96 -6.51
CA VAL A 182 -9.01 -9.10 -5.89
C VAL A 182 -10.23 -9.48 -6.74
N ALA A 183 -10.91 -8.48 -7.31
CA ALA A 183 -12.00 -8.67 -8.25
C ALA A 183 -11.52 -9.24 -9.61
N GLY A 184 -10.37 -8.78 -10.13
CA GLY A 184 -9.77 -9.30 -11.36
C GLY A 184 -9.29 -10.75 -11.26
N ALA A 185 -8.74 -11.16 -10.13
CA ALA A 185 -8.29 -12.53 -9.87
C ALA A 185 -9.46 -13.54 -9.68
N ALA A 186 -10.61 -13.07 -9.20
CA ALA A 186 -11.81 -13.89 -9.03
C ALA A 186 -12.67 -14.02 -10.31
N GLY A 187 -12.36 -13.24 -11.36
CA GLY A 187 -13.21 -13.08 -12.55
C GLY A 187 -12.67 -13.66 -13.86
N ALA A 188 -11.61 -14.46 -13.86
CA ALA A 188 -11.10 -15.08 -15.09
C ALA A 188 -11.86 -16.38 -15.41
N PRO A 189 -12.79 -16.43 -16.39
CA PRO A 189 -13.30 -17.71 -16.88
C PRO A 189 -12.16 -18.48 -17.56
N SER A 190 -11.91 -19.69 -17.06
CA SER A 190 -11.08 -20.70 -17.70
C SER A 190 -11.54 -20.89 -19.14
N ARG A 191 -10.78 -20.39 -20.12
CA ARG A 191 -10.90 -20.82 -21.52
C ARG A 191 -10.29 -22.21 -21.65
N SER A 192 -11.01 -23.21 -21.15
CA SER A 192 -10.77 -24.61 -21.49
C SER A 192 -11.24 -24.82 -22.93
N GLY A 193 -10.28 -25.09 -23.81
CA GLY A 193 -10.49 -25.32 -25.22
C GLY A 193 -11.38 -26.53 -25.51
N GLY A 194 -12.15 -26.43 -26.58
CA GLY A 194 -12.86 -27.53 -27.21
C GLY A 194 -12.60 -27.50 -28.71
N ALA A 195 -11.47 -28.06 -29.16
CA ALA A 195 -11.28 -28.43 -30.54
C ALA A 195 -12.09 -29.71 -30.84
N ARG A 196 -12.99 -29.65 -31.82
CA ARG A 196 -13.44 -30.81 -32.63
C ARG A 196 -13.60 -30.30 -34.06
N ARG A 197 -12.59 -30.52 -34.92
CA ARG A 197 -12.46 -31.62 -35.92
C ARG A 197 -13.63 -31.65 -36.90
N GLY A 198 -13.28 -31.52 -38.18
CA GLY A 198 -14.20 -31.24 -39.28
C GLY A 198 -14.88 -32.44 -39.92
N ARG A 199 -15.55 -32.12 -41.02
CA ARG A 199 -15.63 -32.85 -42.28
C ARG A 199 -16.06 -31.88 -43.37
#